data_AF-A0A2V6CCW2-F1
#
_entry.id   AF-A0A2V6CCW2-F1
#
_cell.length_a   1.000
_cell.length_b   1.000
_cell.length_c   1.000
_cell.angle_alpha   90.00
_cell.angle_beta   90.00
_cell.angle_gamma   90.00
#
_symmetry.space_group_name_H-M   'P 1'
#
loop_
_entity.id
_entity.type
_entity.pdbx_description
1 polymer ?
#
loop_
_entity_poly.entity_id
_entity_poly.type
_entity_poly.pdbx_seq_one_letter_code
_entity_poly.pdbx_strand_id
1 'polypeptide(L)'
;MTAVQQPDVASAFGSTKEFRGQSEKAPAVPVHAPPIALLGVPFDNVTMAEAVERIEQMIASRAPHYVVTANVDFLVQARRDIELRRILLDAPLALCDGTPLVWASRLLGNPLPERVAGSDLAPLLIRLAAEKNYRLFLLGASPEANAQAVARLKAHHPALNLVGNYSPPFKPLLEMDHQEIKRRIHATRPDLLFVSFGCPKQEKWIAMHYRSLGVPVTIGVGATIDFLAGRVKRAPHWMQRTGTEWIFRVLQEPRRLFKRYVSDLWHFGRAILAQSWEMEWRPGTRRCATPSSPVVVEPRWQRIQASERLDARSIRRDAGVWERLRTDDRHCLLELGNVKFIDSTGVAVLVRLQKRMCAAGRQLILLAPGAAVRRALAQMRVEDIFEMATDVIEARELIKAREREQSAQVINGARRPLIWQGEITAANAEEVWLQTRAEINSMSSWRKQWVVDLSQVRFIDSSGMGVMIRAKKYAPRRGACVRFAGASPVVRNVLRLSKLESFLLDDES
;
A
#
# COMPACT_ATOMS: atom_id res chain seq x y z
N MET A 1 34.58 72.13 3.95
CA MET A 1 36.03 72.38 3.98
C MET A 1 36.62 71.51 5.08
N THR A 2 37.71 70.81 4.76
CA THR A 2 38.69 70.13 5.67
C THR A 2 38.11 69.07 6.62
N ALA A 3 38.26 67.75 6.40
CA ALA A 3 39.44 66.91 6.14
C ALA A 3 40.42 66.77 7.33
N VAL A 4 40.73 65.50 7.60
CA VAL A 4 42.02 64.92 7.99
C VAL A 4 42.07 64.23 9.37
N GLN A 5 42.62 63.03 9.28
CA GLN A 5 42.81 61.91 10.19
C GLN A 5 43.98 62.07 11.19
N GLN A 6 43.94 61.16 12.19
CA GLN A 6 45.04 60.43 12.85
C GLN A 6 45.85 61.14 13.96
N PRO A 7 46.45 60.41 14.93
CA PRO A 7 46.93 59.02 14.82
C PRO A 7 46.62 58.02 15.95
N ASP A 8 46.80 56.75 15.58
CA ASP A 8 47.12 55.58 16.40
C ASP A 8 48.34 55.81 17.30
N VAL A 9 48.29 55.30 18.55
CA VAL A 9 49.45 54.65 19.18
C VAL A 9 48.96 53.46 20.01
N ALA A 10 49.38 52.29 19.57
CA ALA A 10 49.25 51.01 20.25
C ALA A 10 50.09 50.92 21.53
N SER A 11 49.58 50.24 22.55
CA SER A 11 50.15 49.00 23.10
C SER A 11 49.89 48.84 24.60
N ALA A 12 49.15 47.79 24.96
CA ALA A 12 49.45 46.96 26.12
C ALA A 12 48.79 45.59 25.91
N PHE A 13 49.64 44.57 25.86
CA PHE A 13 49.35 43.18 25.54
C PHE A 13 48.48 42.46 26.58
N GLY A 14 47.64 41.52 26.12
CA GLY A 14 46.97 40.52 26.97
C GLY A 14 46.19 39.48 26.14
N SER A 15 46.83 38.35 25.86
CA SER A 15 46.38 37.14 25.16
C SER A 15 44.86 36.93 24.88
N THR A 16 44.48 36.86 23.61
CA THR A 16 43.21 36.28 23.14
C THR A 16 43.36 34.77 22.92
N LYS A 17 42.69 33.97 23.75
CA LYS A 17 42.32 32.58 23.41
C LYS A 17 41.13 32.59 22.44
N GLU A 18 41.27 31.82 21.37
CA GLU A 18 40.28 31.62 20.31
C GLU A 18 38.94 31.09 20.86
N PHE A 19 37.85 31.82 20.62
CA PHE A 19 36.49 31.30 20.71
C PHE A 19 36.08 30.77 19.34
N ARG A 20 36.18 29.44 19.15
CA ARG A 20 35.50 28.74 18.05
C ARG A 20 34.00 28.72 18.35
N GLY A 21 33.25 29.61 17.71
CA GLY A 21 31.79 29.56 17.66
C GLY A 21 31.31 28.28 16.99
N GLN A 22 30.63 27.43 17.77
CA GLN A 22 29.94 26.25 17.29
C GLN A 22 28.74 26.70 16.44
N SER A 23 28.74 26.33 15.16
CA SER A 23 27.55 26.40 14.31
C SER A 23 26.51 25.42 14.85
N GLU A 24 25.41 25.95 15.37
CA GLU A 24 24.20 25.19 15.69
C GLU A 24 23.74 24.46 14.42
N LYS A 25 23.99 23.15 14.38
CA LYS A 25 23.38 22.26 13.39
C LYS A 25 21.87 22.26 13.65
N ALA A 26 21.10 22.70 12.66
CA ALA A 26 19.69 22.39 12.57
C ALA A 26 19.48 20.88 12.85
N PRO A 27 18.45 20.48 13.62
CA PRO A 27 18.27 19.09 13.98
C PRO A 27 18.15 18.25 12.72
N ALA A 28 19.10 17.33 12.53
CA ALA A 28 19.07 16.39 11.42
C ALA A 28 17.82 15.52 11.57
N VAL A 29 16.87 15.67 10.63
CA VAL A 29 15.74 14.73 10.49
C VAL A 29 16.34 13.32 10.42
N PRO A 30 15.98 12.39 11.31
CA PRO A 30 16.55 11.06 11.29
C PRO A 30 16.25 10.41 9.94
N VAL A 31 17.31 10.03 9.21
CA VAL A 31 17.17 9.28 7.96
C VAL A 31 16.60 7.91 8.33
N HIS A 32 15.29 7.75 8.17
CA HIS A 32 14.59 6.52 8.52
C HIS A 32 15.23 5.31 7.80
N ALA A 33 15.27 4.17 8.50
CA ALA A 33 15.78 2.95 7.92
C ALA A 33 14.95 2.57 6.68
N PRO A 34 15.60 2.09 5.60
CA PRO A 34 14.90 1.76 4.38
C PRO A 34 13.96 0.56 4.61
N PRO A 35 12.82 0.51 3.91
CA PRO A 35 11.85 -0.57 4.03
C PRO A 35 12.46 -1.90 3.55
N ILE A 36 11.84 -3.02 3.93
CA ILE A 36 12.26 -4.36 3.49
C ILE A 36 11.10 -5.10 2.82
N ALA A 37 11.37 -5.74 1.68
CA ALA A 37 10.40 -6.53 0.94
C ALA A 37 10.41 -7.98 1.45
N LEU A 38 9.29 -8.41 2.05
CA LEU A 38 9.07 -9.81 2.41
C LEU A 38 8.03 -10.38 1.46
N LEU A 39 8.43 -11.31 0.59
CA LEU A 39 7.57 -11.84 -0.49
C LEU A 39 6.93 -10.73 -1.34
N GLY A 40 7.71 -9.69 -1.64
CA GLY A 40 7.30 -8.53 -2.43
C GLY A 40 6.64 -7.39 -1.66
N VAL A 41 6.10 -7.62 -0.46
CA VAL A 41 5.43 -6.58 0.32
C VAL A 41 6.46 -5.70 1.05
N PRO A 42 6.48 -4.36 0.81
CA PRO A 42 7.46 -3.47 1.42
C PRO A 42 7.04 -3.07 2.84
N PHE A 43 7.54 -3.77 3.86
CA PHE A 43 7.33 -3.43 5.26
C PHE A 43 8.13 -2.18 5.64
N ASP A 44 7.49 -1.25 6.33
CA ASP A 44 8.17 -0.07 6.88
C ASP A 44 9.05 -0.49 8.07
N ASN A 45 10.29 -0.01 8.07
CA ASN A 45 11.27 -0.29 9.12
C ASN A 45 11.07 0.71 10.27
N VAL A 46 10.03 0.46 11.08
CA VAL A 46 9.59 1.34 12.17
C VAL A 46 9.31 0.55 13.44
N THR A 47 9.60 1.17 14.58
CA THR A 47 9.13 0.76 15.91
C THR A 47 7.65 1.12 16.10
N MET A 48 7.04 0.64 17.18
CA MET A 48 5.69 0.98 17.59
C MET A 48 5.56 2.49 17.86
N ALA A 49 6.56 3.10 18.49
CA ALA A 49 6.56 4.54 18.76
C ALA A 49 6.60 5.35 17.45
N GLU A 50 7.51 5.00 16.54
CA GLU A 50 7.60 5.64 15.21
C GLU A 50 6.35 5.38 14.36
N ALA A 51 5.71 4.22 14.50
CA ALA A 51 4.45 3.92 13.82
C ALA A 51 3.31 4.82 14.30
N VAL A 52 3.20 5.05 15.62
CA VAL A 52 2.22 5.98 16.21
C VAL A 52 2.49 7.41 15.74
N GLU A 53 3.75 7.87 15.78
CA GLU A 53 4.14 9.20 15.29
C GLU A 53 3.77 9.39 13.81
N ARG A 54 4.05 8.39 12.98
CA ARG A 54 3.74 8.45 11.54
C ARG A 54 2.24 8.46 11.27
N ILE A 55 1.46 7.74 12.09
CA ILE A 55 0.00 7.80 12.03
C ILE A 55 -0.50 9.17 12.45
N GLU A 56 0.08 9.79 13.48
CA GLU A 56 -0.25 11.16 13.88
C GLU A 56 0.05 12.16 12.76
N GLN A 57 1.20 12.04 12.09
CA GLN A 57 1.53 12.86 10.92
C GLN A 57 0.53 12.66 9.78
N MET A 58 0.07 11.43 9.53
CA MET A 58 -0.98 11.15 8.55
C MET A 58 -2.31 11.80 8.94
N ILE A 59 -2.70 11.77 10.22
CA ILE A 59 -3.88 12.48 10.72
C ILE A 59 -3.73 13.99 10.47
N ALA A 60 -2.58 14.57 10.82
CA ALA A 60 -2.29 16.00 10.66
C ALA A 60 -2.33 16.44 9.19
N SER A 61 -1.92 15.59 8.25
CA SER A 61 -1.95 15.90 6.82
C SER A 61 -3.36 16.06 6.25
N ARG A 62 -4.39 15.55 6.94
CA ARG A 62 -5.79 15.49 6.51
C ARG A 62 -6.07 14.72 5.20
N ALA A 63 -5.04 14.27 4.49
CA ALA A 63 -5.21 13.41 3.34
C ALA A 63 -5.61 11.99 3.78
N PRO A 64 -6.44 11.28 3.01
CA PRO A 64 -6.89 9.95 3.38
C PRO A 64 -5.77 8.91 3.20
N HIS A 65 -5.45 8.21 4.28
CA HIS A 65 -4.47 7.13 4.31
C HIS A 65 -5.10 5.85 4.87
N TYR A 66 -4.46 4.73 4.56
CA TYR A 66 -4.72 3.48 5.26
C TYR A 66 -3.44 2.85 5.80
N VAL A 67 -3.60 2.06 6.86
CA VAL A 67 -2.51 1.32 7.50
C VAL A 67 -2.85 -0.16 7.44
N VAL A 68 -1.86 -0.98 7.07
CA VAL A 68 -1.97 -2.43 7.09
C VAL A 68 -1.04 -3.00 8.14
N THR A 69 -1.56 -3.87 9.00
CA THR A 69 -0.77 -4.66 9.97
C THR A 69 -0.66 -6.08 9.44
N ALA A 70 0.25 -6.28 8.48
CA ALA A 70 0.33 -7.53 7.73
C ALA A 70 1.10 -8.59 8.52
N ASN A 71 0.54 -9.80 8.57
CA ASN A 71 1.16 -10.99 9.16
C ASN A 71 1.49 -12.02 8.05
N VAL A 72 1.94 -13.22 8.42
CA VAL A 72 2.28 -14.28 7.45
C VAL A 72 1.08 -14.70 6.59
N ASP A 73 -0.11 -14.81 7.19
CA ASP A 73 -1.36 -15.18 6.52
C ASP A 73 -1.69 -14.18 5.39
N PHE A 74 -1.45 -12.88 5.60
CA PHE A 74 -1.61 -11.86 4.56
C PHE A 74 -0.70 -12.12 3.35
N LEU A 75 0.58 -12.44 3.60
CA LEU A 75 1.53 -12.71 2.52
C LEU A 75 1.17 -13.99 1.76
N VAL A 76 0.71 -15.02 2.45
CA VAL A 76 0.28 -16.28 1.84
C VAL A 76 -0.98 -16.08 0.98
N GLN A 77 -1.97 -15.34 1.49
CA GLN A 77 -3.18 -15.01 0.74
C GLN A 77 -2.86 -14.12 -0.48
N ALA A 78 -1.98 -13.13 -0.33
CA ALA A 78 -1.55 -12.24 -1.41
C ALA A 78 -0.88 -12.97 -2.59
N ARG A 79 -0.35 -14.19 -2.38
CA ARG A 79 0.14 -15.00 -3.50
C ARG A 79 -0.97 -15.50 -4.42
N ARG A 80 -2.20 -15.62 -3.95
CA ARG A 80 -3.34 -16.09 -4.76
C ARG A 80 -4.27 -14.94 -5.14
N ASP A 81 -4.39 -13.96 -4.24
CA ASP A 81 -5.23 -12.77 -4.40
C ASP A 81 -4.41 -11.56 -4.87
N ILE A 82 -4.47 -11.29 -6.17
CA ILE A 82 -3.75 -10.18 -6.83
C ILE A 82 -4.23 -8.82 -6.30
N GLU A 83 -5.52 -8.70 -5.99
CA GLU A 83 -6.07 -7.47 -5.43
C GLU A 83 -5.52 -7.21 -4.03
N LEU A 84 -5.55 -8.22 -3.15
CA LEU A 84 -4.95 -8.09 -1.82
C LEU A 84 -3.47 -7.73 -1.94
N ARG A 85 -2.73 -8.40 -2.82
CA ARG A 85 -1.31 -8.11 -3.05
C ARG A 85 -1.08 -6.64 -3.41
N ARG A 86 -1.83 -6.10 -4.38
CA ARG A 86 -1.75 -4.69 -4.77
C ARG A 86 -2.07 -3.76 -3.59
N ILE A 87 -3.09 -4.07 -2.79
CA ILE A 87 -3.42 -3.30 -1.58
C ILE A 87 -2.26 -3.26 -0.59
N LEU A 88 -1.51 -4.36 -0.42
CA LEU A 88 -0.34 -4.41 0.45
C LEU A 88 0.85 -3.60 -0.11
N LEU A 89 1.09 -3.69 -1.42
CA LEU A 89 2.15 -2.92 -2.10
C LEU A 89 1.86 -1.41 -2.05
N ASP A 90 0.58 -1.04 -2.16
CA ASP A 90 0.10 0.33 -2.16
C ASP A 90 -0.14 0.90 -0.76
N ALA A 91 0.09 0.16 0.31
CA ALA A 91 -0.17 0.61 1.68
C ALA A 91 0.71 1.82 2.05
N PRO A 92 0.14 2.99 2.44
CA PRO A 92 0.91 4.12 2.96
C PRO A 92 1.85 3.76 4.10
N LEU A 93 1.37 2.89 4.99
CA LEU A 93 2.13 2.32 6.09
C LEU A 93 1.81 0.82 6.18
N ALA A 94 2.83 -0.02 6.05
CA ALA A 94 2.77 -1.48 6.14
C ALA A 94 3.59 -1.93 7.35
N LEU A 95 2.88 -2.28 8.41
CA LEU A 95 3.44 -2.66 9.71
C LEU A 95 3.58 -4.18 9.81
N CYS A 96 4.64 -4.60 10.50
CA CYS A 96 4.99 -6.00 10.70
C CYS A 96 4.22 -6.63 11.86
N ASP A 97 3.11 -7.31 11.57
CA ASP A 97 2.28 -7.98 12.57
C ASP A 97 2.66 -9.47 12.71
N GLY A 98 3.89 -9.75 13.13
CA GLY A 98 4.26 -11.12 13.49
C GLY A 98 5.75 -11.35 13.70
N THR A 99 6.09 -12.11 14.74
CA THR A 99 7.48 -12.49 15.02
C THR A 99 8.16 -13.26 13.86
N PRO A 100 7.49 -14.17 13.14
CA PRO A 100 8.11 -14.84 11.99
C PRO A 100 8.59 -13.89 10.89
N LEU A 101 7.89 -12.77 10.69
CA LEU A 101 8.29 -11.74 9.71
C LEU A 101 9.55 -10.99 10.19
N VAL A 102 9.63 -10.69 11.49
CA VAL A 102 10.84 -10.11 12.09
C VAL A 102 12.03 -11.06 11.93
N TRP A 103 11.86 -12.36 12.15
CA TRP A 103 12.93 -13.35 11.93
C TRP A 103 13.34 -13.43 10.45
N ALA A 104 12.37 -13.46 9.53
CA ALA A 104 12.67 -13.45 8.10
C ALA A 104 13.46 -12.20 7.69
N SER A 105 13.12 -11.03 8.23
CA SER A 105 13.85 -9.79 7.93
C SER A 105 15.32 -9.83 8.39
N ARG A 106 15.59 -10.50 9.53
CA ARG A 106 16.97 -10.71 10.03
C ARG A 106 17.76 -11.62 9.10
N LEU A 107 17.15 -12.71 8.66
CA LEU A 107 17.76 -13.64 7.69
C LEU A 107 18.09 -12.94 6.37
N LEU A 108 17.28 -11.97 5.95
CA LEU A 108 17.45 -11.22 4.71
C LEU A 108 18.37 -9.99 4.84
N GLY A 109 19.01 -9.77 6.00
CA GLY A 109 20.07 -8.77 6.18
C GLY A 109 19.64 -7.33 6.46
N ASN A 110 18.34 -7.03 6.51
CA ASN A 110 17.80 -5.73 6.94
C ASN A 110 16.69 -5.95 7.99
N PRO A 111 17.05 -6.09 9.27
CA PRO A 111 16.12 -6.50 10.30
C PRO A 111 15.09 -5.39 10.58
N LEU A 112 13.82 -5.80 10.64
CA LEU A 112 12.76 -5.00 11.24
C LEU A 112 13.02 -4.87 12.74
N PRO A 113 12.77 -3.70 13.33
CA PRO A 113 13.25 -3.39 14.68
C PRO A 113 12.44 -4.17 15.72
N GLU A 114 11.13 -4.28 15.51
CA GLU A 114 10.23 -5.04 16.37
C GLU A 114 8.93 -5.44 15.67
N ARG A 115 8.11 -6.23 16.37
CA ARG A 115 6.76 -6.61 15.96
C ARG A 115 5.80 -5.47 16.29
N VAL A 116 5.12 -4.94 15.28
CA VAL A 116 4.11 -3.88 15.41
C VAL A 116 2.74 -4.43 15.02
N ALA A 117 2.04 -5.01 16.00
CA ALA A 117 0.74 -5.63 15.78
C ALA A 117 -0.43 -4.66 15.92
N GLY A 118 -1.49 -4.88 15.13
CA GLY A 118 -2.70 -4.04 15.17
C GLY A 118 -3.37 -4.02 16.55
N SER A 119 -3.35 -5.16 17.25
CA SER A 119 -3.91 -5.29 18.60
C SER A 119 -3.12 -4.56 19.69
N ASP A 120 -1.83 -4.29 19.43
CA ASP A 120 -0.95 -3.53 20.34
C ASP A 120 -0.96 -2.03 19.98
N LEU A 121 -1.11 -1.73 18.69
CA LEU A 121 -1.21 -0.37 18.15
C LEU A 121 -2.53 0.33 18.54
N ALA A 122 -3.67 -0.37 18.45
CA ALA A 122 -4.97 0.26 18.66
C ALA A 122 -5.15 0.90 20.06
N PRO A 123 -4.76 0.26 21.18
CA PRO A 123 -4.80 0.91 22.49
C PRO A 123 -3.95 2.19 22.59
N LEU A 124 -2.80 2.24 21.92
CA LEU A 124 -1.94 3.43 21.90
C LEU A 124 -2.60 4.57 21.11
N LEU A 125 -3.19 4.26 19.96
CA LEU A 125 -3.93 5.24 19.17
C LEU A 125 -5.20 5.73 19.88
N ILE A 126 -5.87 4.88 20.67
CA ILE A 126 -7.00 5.29 21.51
C ILE A 126 -6.56 6.29 22.58
N ARG A 127 -5.42 6.05 23.24
CA ARG A 127 -4.85 7.00 24.22
C ARG A 127 -4.48 8.32 23.55
N LEU A 128 -3.77 8.26 22.42
CA LEU A 128 -3.44 9.44 21.62
C LEU A 128 -4.70 10.22 21.22
N ALA A 129 -5.76 9.52 20.80
CA ALA A 129 -7.03 10.15 20.45
C ALA A 129 -7.73 10.82 21.64
N ALA A 130 -7.64 10.23 22.83
CA ALA A 130 -8.16 10.86 24.05
C ALA A 130 -7.35 12.08 24.47
N GLU A 131 -6.02 12.04 24.34
CA GLU A 131 -5.11 13.14 24.71
C GLU A 131 -5.21 14.32 23.73
N LYS A 132 -5.29 14.04 22.43
CA LYS A 132 -5.31 15.05 21.35
C LYS A 132 -6.73 15.38 20.85
N ASN A 133 -7.74 14.79 21.46
CA ASN A 133 -9.14 14.93 21.07
C ASN A 133 -9.43 14.54 19.61
N TYR A 134 -8.74 13.52 19.08
CA TYR A 134 -9.04 12.97 17.75
C TYR A 134 -10.34 12.17 17.77
N ARG A 135 -11.12 12.30 16.70
CA ARG A 135 -12.41 11.64 16.55
C ARG A 135 -12.23 10.20 16.09
N LEU A 136 -12.63 9.24 16.93
CA LEU A 136 -12.55 7.82 16.65
C LEU A 136 -13.90 7.26 16.20
N PHE A 137 -13.89 6.41 15.16
CA PHE A 137 -15.05 5.61 14.74
C PHE A 137 -14.72 4.12 14.69
N LEU A 138 -15.63 3.28 15.20
CA LEU A 138 -15.49 1.82 15.20
C LEU A 138 -16.45 1.15 14.20
N LEU A 139 -15.89 0.48 13.19
CA LEU A 139 -16.65 -0.19 12.14
C LEU A 139 -16.40 -1.72 12.14
N GLY A 140 -17.47 -2.51 12.20
CA GLY A 140 -17.41 -3.97 12.16
C GLY A 140 -17.46 -4.63 13.54
N ALA A 141 -16.92 -5.85 13.63
CA ALA A 141 -17.18 -6.83 14.69
C ALA A 141 -18.67 -7.21 14.80
N SER A 142 -19.01 -8.15 15.70
CA SER A 142 -20.43 -8.45 16.00
C SER A 142 -21.13 -7.24 16.65
N PRO A 143 -22.45 -7.05 16.47
CA PRO A 143 -23.18 -5.93 17.07
C PRO A 143 -22.95 -5.85 18.59
N GLU A 144 -22.93 -7.00 19.26
CA GLU A 144 -22.77 -7.05 20.71
C GLU A 144 -21.32 -6.80 21.13
N ALA A 145 -20.32 -7.27 20.37
CA ALA A 145 -18.91 -6.95 20.65
C ALA A 145 -18.63 -5.46 20.43
N ASN A 146 -19.18 -4.89 19.36
CA ASN A 146 -19.02 -3.48 19.05
C ASN A 146 -19.64 -2.61 20.17
N ALA A 147 -20.88 -2.90 20.57
CA ALA A 147 -21.55 -2.20 21.68
C ALA A 147 -20.78 -2.33 23.00
N GLN A 148 -20.26 -3.52 23.32
CA GLN A 148 -19.48 -3.75 24.53
C GLN A 148 -18.12 -3.03 24.51
N ALA A 149 -17.45 -2.97 23.36
CA ALA A 149 -16.22 -2.21 23.18
C ALA A 149 -16.47 -0.71 23.42
N VAL A 150 -17.56 -0.16 22.89
CA VAL A 150 -17.96 1.25 23.10
C VAL A 150 -18.16 1.54 24.59
N ALA A 151 -18.91 0.70 25.31
CA ALA A 151 -19.17 0.87 26.74
C ALA A 151 -17.86 0.87 27.55
N ARG A 152 -16.96 -0.08 27.27
CA ARG A 152 -15.66 -0.18 27.94
C ARG A 152 -14.76 1.00 27.63
N LEU A 153 -14.69 1.44 26.38
CA LEU A 153 -13.86 2.58 25.99
C LEU A 153 -14.30 3.86 26.68
N LYS A 154 -15.62 4.12 26.76
CA LYS A 154 -16.15 5.28 27.51
C LYS A 154 -15.82 5.23 29.00
N ALA A 155 -15.83 4.04 29.61
CA ALA A 155 -15.49 3.87 31.01
C ALA A 155 -13.99 4.08 31.29
N HIS A 156 -13.11 3.56 30.42
CA HIS A 156 -11.66 3.63 30.63
C HIS A 156 -11.01 4.92 30.11
N HIS A 157 -11.65 5.58 29.13
CA HIS A 157 -11.18 6.82 28.52
C HIS A 157 -12.32 7.84 28.42
N PRO A 158 -12.74 8.48 29.53
CA PRO A 158 -13.86 9.43 29.52
C PRO A 158 -13.65 10.64 28.58
N ALA A 159 -12.40 11.03 28.35
CA ALA A 159 -12.03 12.12 27.43
C ALA A 159 -11.98 11.68 25.95
N LEU A 160 -12.18 10.40 25.63
CA LEU A 160 -12.12 9.90 24.26
C LEU A 160 -13.30 10.42 23.44
N ASN A 161 -12.98 11.09 22.34
CA ASN A 161 -13.97 11.55 21.37
C ASN A 161 -14.40 10.41 20.42
N LEU A 162 -15.19 9.47 20.95
CA LEU A 162 -15.77 8.36 20.21
C LEU A 162 -17.03 8.85 19.45
N VAL A 163 -16.84 9.32 18.22
CA VAL A 163 -17.88 9.99 17.43
C VAL A 163 -18.92 9.05 16.82
N GLY A 164 -18.62 7.76 16.73
CA GLY A 164 -19.58 6.79 16.20
C GLY A 164 -19.10 5.36 16.22
N ASN A 165 -20.06 4.46 16.00
CA ASN A 165 -19.80 3.06 15.80
C ASN A 165 -20.87 2.46 14.88
N TYR A 166 -20.53 1.37 14.19
CA TYR A 166 -21.49 0.62 13.38
C TYR A 166 -21.00 -0.81 13.14
N SER A 167 -21.90 -1.78 13.31
CA SER A 167 -21.69 -3.19 12.93
C SER A 167 -22.65 -3.55 11.80
N PRO A 168 -22.21 -3.53 10.52
CA PRO A 168 -23.07 -3.94 9.41
C PRO A 168 -23.33 -5.46 9.45
N PRO A 169 -24.48 -5.92 8.93
CA PRO A 169 -24.77 -7.35 8.82
C PRO A 169 -23.68 -8.12 8.07
N PHE A 170 -23.46 -9.37 8.45
CA PHE A 170 -22.50 -10.24 7.78
C PHE A 170 -22.98 -10.59 6.36
N LYS A 171 -22.40 -9.92 5.36
CA LYS A 171 -22.64 -10.16 3.93
C LYS A 171 -21.32 -10.24 3.15
N PRO A 172 -21.28 -10.88 1.96
CA PRO A 172 -20.18 -10.73 1.01
C PRO A 172 -19.85 -9.26 0.74
N LEU A 173 -18.58 -8.95 0.45
CA LEU A 173 -18.09 -7.57 0.35
C LEU A 173 -18.97 -6.69 -0.54
N LEU A 174 -19.27 -7.15 -1.76
CA LEU A 174 -20.00 -6.39 -2.78
C LEU A 174 -21.52 -6.33 -2.56
N GLU A 175 -22.03 -7.05 -1.57
CA GLU A 175 -23.44 -7.07 -1.17
C GLU A 175 -23.71 -6.22 0.09
N MET A 176 -22.67 -5.64 0.67
CA MET A 176 -22.80 -4.75 1.82
C MET A 176 -23.50 -3.45 1.42
N ASP A 177 -24.20 -2.85 2.37
CA ASP A 177 -24.72 -1.50 2.20
C ASP A 177 -23.61 -0.46 2.42
N HIS A 178 -22.79 -0.29 1.39
CA HIS A 178 -21.67 0.65 1.42
C HIS A 178 -22.15 2.11 1.57
N GLN A 179 -23.35 2.44 1.06
CA GLN A 179 -23.87 3.81 1.12
C GLN A 179 -24.25 4.17 2.55
N GLU A 180 -24.90 3.26 3.27
CA GLU A 180 -25.21 3.47 4.68
C GLU A 180 -23.95 3.62 5.53
N ILE A 181 -22.93 2.78 5.30
CA ILE A 181 -21.64 2.90 6.02
C ILE A 181 -20.99 4.26 5.73
N LYS A 182 -20.92 4.66 4.45
CA LYS A 182 -20.36 5.97 4.06
C LYS A 182 -21.11 7.13 4.69
N ARG A 183 -22.44 7.11 4.63
CA ARG A 183 -23.31 8.15 5.22
C ARG A 183 -23.03 8.35 6.71
N ARG A 184 -22.93 7.27 7.48
CA ARG A 184 -22.62 7.33 8.93
C ARG A 184 -21.24 7.93 9.18
N ILE A 185 -20.22 7.46 8.45
CA ILE A 185 -18.84 7.94 8.60
C ILE A 185 -18.77 9.43 8.24
N HIS A 186 -19.32 9.84 7.09
CA HIS A 186 -19.34 11.23 6.65
C HIS A 186 -20.09 12.16 7.62
N ALA A 187 -21.18 11.70 8.24
CA ALA A 187 -21.91 12.48 9.23
C ALA A 187 -21.07 12.76 10.49
N THR A 188 -20.22 11.82 10.90
CA THR A 188 -19.35 11.93 12.09
C THR A 188 -17.96 12.52 11.81
N ARG A 189 -17.53 12.48 10.54
CA ARG A 189 -16.23 12.95 10.03
C ARG A 189 -15.04 12.46 10.88
N PRO A 190 -14.83 11.17 11.14
CA PRO A 190 -13.76 10.75 12.06
C PRO A 190 -12.37 11.10 11.54
N ASP A 191 -11.42 11.23 12.47
CA ASP A 191 -9.99 11.38 12.17
C ASP A 191 -9.31 10.01 12.08
N LEU A 192 -9.80 9.05 12.88
CA LEU A 192 -9.39 7.65 12.93
C LEU A 192 -10.59 6.71 12.71
N LEU A 193 -10.45 5.78 11.77
CA LEU A 193 -11.44 4.73 11.51
C LEU A 193 -10.82 3.35 11.72
N PHE A 194 -11.33 2.60 12.69
CA PHE A 194 -10.98 1.20 12.89
C PHE A 194 -11.98 0.28 12.18
N VAL A 195 -11.48 -0.61 11.34
CA VAL A 195 -12.28 -1.55 10.56
C VAL A 195 -11.98 -2.99 10.97
N SER A 196 -13.02 -3.74 11.31
CA SER A 196 -12.95 -5.13 11.79
C SER A 196 -13.90 -6.03 10.97
N PHE A 197 -13.58 -6.25 9.69
CA PHE A 197 -14.30 -7.19 8.83
C PHE A 197 -13.55 -8.50 8.58
N GLY A 198 -12.32 -8.61 9.08
CA GLY A 198 -11.42 -9.75 8.84
C GLY A 198 -10.71 -9.64 7.49
N CYS A 199 -9.51 -10.24 7.41
CA CYS A 199 -8.73 -10.31 6.18
C CYS A 199 -9.24 -11.44 5.27
N PRO A 200 -9.36 -11.22 3.94
CA PRO A 200 -8.95 -10.02 3.18
C PRO A 200 -10.05 -8.97 2.99
N LYS A 201 -11.26 -9.23 3.52
CA LYS A 201 -12.44 -8.38 3.30
C LYS A 201 -12.24 -6.94 3.79
N GLN A 202 -11.60 -6.75 4.94
CA GLN A 202 -11.35 -5.42 5.49
C GLN A 202 -10.36 -4.64 4.63
N GLU A 203 -9.27 -5.26 4.14
CA GLU A 203 -8.28 -4.59 3.30
C GLU A 203 -8.91 -4.14 1.99
N LYS A 204 -9.70 -5.02 1.35
CA LYS A 204 -10.45 -4.68 0.13
C LYS A 204 -11.46 -3.57 0.35
N TRP A 205 -12.25 -3.64 1.43
CA TRP A 205 -13.23 -2.60 1.75
C TRP A 205 -12.56 -1.24 1.99
N ILE A 206 -11.43 -1.23 2.71
CA ILE A 206 -10.65 -0.01 2.94
C ILE A 206 -10.14 0.52 1.60
N ALA A 207 -9.51 -0.31 0.76
CA ALA A 207 -8.99 0.10 -0.54
C ALA A 207 -10.07 0.68 -1.47
N MET A 208 -11.28 0.08 -1.47
CA MET A 208 -12.42 0.57 -2.24
C MET A 208 -12.90 1.97 -1.82
N HIS A 209 -12.69 2.38 -0.57
CA HIS A 209 -13.44 3.50 0.00
C HIS A 209 -12.62 4.57 0.70
N TYR A 210 -11.40 4.30 1.17
CA TYR A 210 -10.64 5.23 2.02
C TYR A 210 -10.52 6.63 1.41
N ARG A 211 -10.25 6.73 0.10
CA ARG A 211 -10.21 8.01 -0.63
C ARG A 211 -11.55 8.75 -0.59
N SER A 212 -12.65 8.05 -0.91
CA SER A 212 -14.00 8.63 -0.93
C SER A 212 -14.55 8.96 0.47
N LEU A 213 -14.06 8.25 1.50
CA LEU A 213 -14.43 8.51 2.89
C LEU A 213 -13.77 9.78 3.41
N GLY A 214 -12.56 10.10 2.91
CA GLY A 214 -11.81 11.28 3.34
C GLY A 214 -11.35 11.22 4.80
N VAL A 215 -11.41 10.03 5.43
CA VAL A 215 -10.90 9.83 6.79
C VAL A 215 -9.38 9.86 6.74
N PRO A 216 -8.70 10.72 7.51
CA PRO A 216 -7.25 10.85 7.47
C PRO A 216 -6.52 9.53 7.66
N VAL A 217 -6.94 8.69 8.61
CA VAL A 217 -6.36 7.35 8.80
C VAL A 217 -7.43 6.28 9.00
N THR A 218 -7.40 5.27 8.13
CA THR A 218 -8.21 4.05 8.24
C THR A 218 -7.33 2.84 8.52
N ILE A 219 -7.64 2.03 9.53
CA ILE A 219 -6.81 0.87 9.92
C ILE A 219 -7.67 -0.39 9.97
N GLY A 220 -7.21 -1.44 9.29
CA GLY A 220 -7.75 -2.78 9.46
C GLY A 220 -7.23 -3.37 10.77
N VAL A 221 -8.07 -3.48 11.79
CA VAL A 221 -7.64 -3.92 13.14
C VAL A 221 -7.97 -5.38 13.44
N GLY A 222 -8.52 -6.14 12.48
CA GLY A 222 -8.88 -7.54 12.69
C GLY A 222 -9.76 -7.72 13.93
N ALA A 223 -9.52 -8.75 14.74
CA ALA A 223 -10.30 -9.05 15.95
C ALA A 223 -10.09 -8.07 17.13
N THR A 224 -9.45 -6.92 16.91
CA THR A 224 -9.13 -5.98 18.00
C THR A 224 -10.36 -5.40 18.67
N ILE A 225 -11.45 -5.18 17.94
CA ILE A 225 -12.71 -4.73 18.57
C ILE A 225 -13.25 -5.80 19.53
N ASP A 226 -13.13 -7.08 19.20
CA ASP A 226 -13.51 -8.19 20.10
C ASP A 226 -12.61 -8.28 21.35
N PHE A 227 -11.32 -7.91 21.22
CA PHE A 227 -10.42 -7.77 22.37
C PHE A 227 -10.81 -6.57 23.26
N LEU A 228 -11.15 -5.43 22.66
CA LEU A 228 -11.64 -4.25 23.40
C LEU A 228 -12.97 -4.54 24.10
N ALA A 229 -13.83 -5.37 23.51
CA ALA A 229 -15.04 -5.89 24.14
C ALA A 229 -14.77 -6.86 25.31
N GLY A 230 -13.53 -7.36 25.43
CA GLY A 230 -13.11 -8.36 26.42
C GLY A 230 -13.78 -9.72 26.29
N ARG A 231 -14.27 -10.04 25.08
CA ARG A 231 -14.88 -11.33 24.76
C ARG A 231 -13.83 -12.40 24.48
N VAL A 232 -12.70 -11.98 23.92
CA VAL A 232 -11.57 -12.86 23.64
C VAL A 232 -10.42 -12.49 24.59
N LYS A 233 -9.93 -13.46 25.35
CA LYS A 233 -8.75 -13.26 26.20
C LYS A 233 -7.51 -13.18 25.30
N ARG A 234 -6.67 -12.16 25.51
CA ARG A 234 -5.34 -12.09 24.87
C ARG A 234 -4.40 -13.12 25.51
N ALA A 235 -3.38 -13.54 24.75
CA ALA A 235 -2.32 -14.36 25.30
C ALA A 235 -1.59 -13.61 26.45
N PRO A 236 -1.06 -14.31 27.46
CA PRO A 236 -0.22 -13.68 28.49
C PRO A 236 0.93 -12.85 27.90
N HIS A 237 1.33 -11.76 28.57
CA HIS A 237 2.37 -10.85 28.06
C HIS A 237 3.70 -11.54 27.76
N TRP A 238 4.09 -12.56 28.54
CA TRP A 238 5.31 -13.33 28.27
C TRP A 238 5.22 -14.09 26.93
N MET A 239 4.03 -14.60 26.55
CA MET A 239 3.81 -15.27 25.26
C MET A 239 3.82 -14.27 24.10
N GLN A 240 3.26 -13.07 24.31
CA GLN A 240 3.30 -11.99 23.32
C GLN A 240 4.75 -11.54 23.04
N ARG A 241 5.58 -11.43 24.09
CA ARG A 241 7.00 -11.02 23.98
C ARG A 241 7.87 -12.10 23.34
N THR A 242 7.66 -13.37 23.68
CA THR A 242 8.41 -14.49 23.11
C THR A 242 7.95 -14.88 21.71
N GLY A 243 6.86 -14.29 21.21
CA GLY A 243 6.28 -14.63 19.90
C GLY A 243 5.53 -15.96 19.89
N THR A 244 5.20 -16.53 21.05
CA THR A 244 4.47 -17.80 21.19
C THR A 244 2.96 -17.61 21.30
N GLU A 245 2.46 -16.38 21.13
CA GLU A 245 1.02 -16.07 21.13
C GLU A 245 0.20 -16.96 20.18
N TRP A 246 0.80 -17.41 19.07
CA TRP A 246 0.13 -18.33 18.14
C TRP A 246 -0.28 -19.65 18.80
N ILE A 247 0.49 -20.18 19.76
CA ILE A 247 0.15 -21.41 20.49
C ILE A 247 -1.13 -21.19 21.29
N PHE A 248 -1.20 -20.08 22.02
CA PHE A 248 -2.38 -19.72 22.81
C PHE A 248 -3.61 -19.53 21.92
N ARG A 249 -3.46 -18.92 20.74
CA ARG A 249 -4.56 -18.78 19.77
C ARG A 249 -4.99 -20.13 19.20
N VAL A 250 -4.05 -21.01 18.84
CA VAL A 250 -4.37 -22.38 18.37
C VAL A 250 -5.16 -23.14 19.43
N LEU A 251 -4.82 -23.00 20.71
CA LEU A 251 -5.59 -23.63 21.79
C LEU A 251 -7.03 -23.08 21.89
N GLN A 252 -7.27 -21.81 21.54
CA GLN A 252 -8.61 -21.23 21.51
C GLN A 252 -9.43 -21.65 20.28
N GLU A 253 -8.81 -21.77 19.10
CA GLU A 253 -9.48 -22.16 17.85
C GLU A 253 -8.70 -23.22 17.04
N PRO A 254 -8.55 -24.45 17.56
CA PRO A 254 -7.60 -25.43 17.02
C PRO A 254 -7.93 -25.85 15.60
N ARG A 255 -9.20 -26.09 15.28
CA ARG A 255 -9.63 -26.55 13.94
C ARG A 255 -9.33 -25.53 12.84
N ARG A 256 -9.50 -24.24 13.13
CA ARG A 256 -9.33 -23.14 12.17
C ARG A 256 -7.87 -22.72 12.08
N LEU A 257 -7.22 -22.51 13.21
CA LEU A 257 -5.89 -21.89 13.25
C LEU A 257 -4.77 -22.89 12.99
N PHE A 258 -4.90 -24.16 13.38
CA PHE A 258 -3.85 -25.16 13.14
C PHE A 258 -3.59 -25.36 11.64
N LYS A 259 -4.65 -25.60 10.85
CA LYS A 259 -4.57 -25.76 9.39
C LYS A 259 -3.90 -24.53 8.74
N ARG A 260 -4.27 -23.34 9.21
CA ARG A 260 -3.70 -22.09 8.74
C ARG A 260 -2.21 -22.01 9.06
N TYR A 261 -1.79 -22.21 10.31
CA TYR A 261 -0.38 -22.09 10.71
C TYR A 261 0.52 -23.10 10.01
N VAL A 262 0.07 -24.35 9.81
CA VAL A 262 0.86 -25.35 9.07
C VAL A 262 1.03 -24.94 7.61
N SER A 263 -0.07 -24.52 6.96
CA SER A 263 -0.03 -23.99 5.60
C SER A 263 0.89 -22.78 5.50
N ASP A 264 0.75 -21.83 6.42
CA ASP A 264 1.52 -20.60 6.46
C ASP A 264 3.01 -20.89 6.63
N LEU A 265 3.39 -21.71 7.62
CA LEU A 265 4.77 -22.06 7.88
C LEU A 265 5.42 -22.76 6.69
N TRP A 266 4.70 -23.67 6.02
CA TRP A 266 5.20 -24.36 4.84
C TRP A 266 5.42 -23.42 3.65
N HIS A 267 4.40 -22.64 3.29
CA HIS A 267 4.46 -21.76 2.12
C HIS A 267 5.39 -20.58 2.35
N PHE A 268 5.35 -19.97 3.53
CA PHE A 268 6.21 -18.85 3.91
C PHE A 268 7.65 -19.30 4.11
N GLY A 269 7.88 -20.38 4.87
CA GLY A 269 9.22 -20.90 5.14
C GLY A 269 9.95 -21.26 3.85
N ARG A 270 9.33 -22.03 2.95
CA ARG A 270 9.92 -22.34 1.63
C ARG A 270 10.19 -21.09 0.80
N ALA A 271 9.27 -20.12 0.80
CA ALA A 271 9.41 -18.92 -0.02
C ALA A 271 10.52 -17.99 0.51
N ILE A 272 10.63 -17.83 1.84
CA ILE A 272 11.71 -17.05 2.47
C ILE A 272 13.06 -17.74 2.29
N LEU A 273 13.14 -19.07 2.43
CA LEU A 273 14.39 -19.80 2.17
C LEU A 273 14.82 -19.68 0.71
N ALA A 274 13.88 -19.75 -0.23
CA ALA A 274 14.19 -19.54 -1.64
C ALA A 274 14.64 -18.08 -1.90
N GLN A 275 13.97 -17.10 -1.27
CA GLN A 275 14.36 -15.69 -1.32
C GLN A 275 15.75 -15.45 -0.72
N SER A 276 16.07 -16.08 0.42
CA SER A 276 17.37 -15.93 1.07
C SER A 276 18.46 -16.60 0.25
N TRP A 277 18.25 -17.84 -0.19
CA TRP A 277 19.24 -18.61 -0.97
C TRP A 277 19.68 -17.86 -2.22
N GLU A 278 18.73 -17.28 -2.96
CA GLU A 278 19.04 -16.56 -4.20
C GLU A 278 19.69 -15.19 -3.95
N MET A 279 19.46 -14.58 -2.78
CA MET A 279 20.15 -13.35 -2.35
C MET A 279 21.54 -13.61 -1.76
N GLU A 280 21.77 -14.76 -1.16
CA GLU A 280 23.06 -15.18 -0.59
C GLU A 280 24.03 -15.70 -1.66
N TRP A 281 23.50 -16.29 -2.74
CA TRP A 281 24.28 -16.79 -3.87
C TRP A 281 24.78 -15.70 -4.82
N ARG A 282 25.69 -14.82 -4.34
CA ARG A 282 26.86 -14.29 -5.07
C ARG A 282 27.91 -13.73 -4.08
N PRO A 283 28.96 -14.51 -3.74
CA PRO A 283 30.11 -14.00 -3.02
C PRO A 283 31.00 -13.14 -3.92
N GLY A 284 31.47 -12.01 -3.39
CA GLY A 284 32.72 -11.37 -3.78
C GLY A 284 32.74 -10.60 -5.11
N THR A 285 32.42 -9.32 -5.06
CA THR A 285 33.22 -8.32 -5.80
C THR A 285 33.72 -7.27 -4.81
N ARG A 286 35.04 -7.17 -4.72
CA ARG A 286 35.77 -6.15 -3.96
C ARG A 286 35.23 -4.76 -4.32
N ARG A 287 35.26 -3.84 -3.34
CA ARG A 287 35.03 -2.38 -3.44
C ARG A 287 34.86 -1.91 -4.90
N CYS A 288 33.61 -1.79 -5.35
CA CYS A 288 33.27 -0.88 -6.43
C CYS A 288 31.84 -0.43 -6.19
N ALA A 289 31.70 0.82 -5.77
CA ALA A 289 30.42 1.41 -5.46
C ALA A 289 30.39 2.75 -6.19
N THR A 290 30.30 2.70 -7.52
CA THR A 290 30.04 3.90 -8.30
C THR A 290 28.74 4.51 -7.76
N PRO A 291 28.76 5.76 -7.28
CA PRO A 291 27.52 6.45 -6.93
C PRO A 291 26.61 6.49 -8.16
N SER A 292 25.31 6.61 -7.94
CA SER A 292 24.37 6.88 -9.04
C SER A 292 24.88 8.07 -9.88
N SER A 293 24.96 7.92 -11.19
CA SER A 293 25.36 8.99 -12.11
C SER A 293 24.38 10.18 -12.06
N PRO A 294 24.80 11.38 -12.51
CA PRO A 294 23.93 12.55 -12.54
C PRO A 294 22.61 12.30 -13.27
N VAL A 295 21.55 12.95 -12.80
CA VAL A 295 20.22 12.89 -13.40
C VAL A 295 20.26 13.58 -14.76
N VAL A 296 20.00 12.82 -15.83
CA VAL A 296 19.78 13.41 -17.16
C VAL A 296 18.34 13.87 -17.21
N VAL A 297 18.15 15.15 -17.46
CA VAL A 297 16.85 15.81 -17.34
C VAL A 297 16.32 16.17 -18.72
N GLU A 298 15.12 15.70 -19.04
CA GLU A 298 14.31 16.17 -20.15
C GLU A 298 13.03 16.88 -19.63
N PRO A 299 12.30 17.62 -20.49
CA PRO A 299 11.12 18.37 -20.05
C PRO A 299 10.02 17.49 -19.41
N ARG A 300 9.83 16.26 -19.89
CA ARG A 300 8.74 15.36 -19.44
C ARG A 300 9.22 14.18 -18.60
N TRP A 301 10.49 13.81 -18.70
CA TRP A 301 11.06 12.67 -17.98
C TRP A 301 12.48 12.96 -17.51
N GLN A 302 12.92 12.21 -16.51
CA GLN A 302 14.29 12.24 -15.98
C GLN A 302 14.86 10.82 -16.00
N ARG A 303 16.16 10.71 -16.20
CA ARG A 303 16.88 9.43 -16.21
C ARG A 303 17.92 9.41 -15.12
N ILE A 304 17.96 8.31 -14.36
CA ILE A 304 18.91 8.10 -13.28
C ILE A 304 19.57 6.74 -13.45
N GLN A 305 20.90 6.72 -13.40
CA GLN A 305 21.66 5.49 -13.32
C GLN A 305 21.66 4.97 -11.88
N ALA A 306 21.10 3.78 -11.66
CA ALA A 306 21.21 3.12 -10.36
C ALA A 306 22.66 2.67 -10.10
N SER A 307 23.06 2.64 -8.83
CA SER A 307 24.33 2.06 -8.42
C SER A 307 24.42 0.57 -8.76
N GLU A 308 25.64 0.04 -8.92
CA GLU A 308 25.85 -1.39 -9.23
C GLU A 308 25.22 -2.36 -8.21
N ARG A 309 24.97 -1.87 -6.99
CA ARG A 309 24.30 -2.59 -5.92
C ARG A 309 23.11 -1.79 -5.42
N LEU A 310 21.97 -2.46 -5.27
CA LEU A 310 20.77 -1.94 -4.63
C LEU A 310 20.52 -2.72 -3.34
N ASP A 311 21.27 -2.35 -2.30
CA ASP A 311 21.18 -2.95 -0.96
C ASP A 311 21.01 -1.86 0.11
N ALA A 312 20.74 -2.27 1.36
CA ALA A 312 20.49 -1.30 2.43
C ALA A 312 21.62 -0.27 2.63
N ARG A 313 22.87 -0.61 2.30
CA ARG A 313 24.01 0.31 2.42
C ARG A 313 24.02 1.32 1.28
N SER A 314 23.83 0.89 0.04
CA SER A 314 23.80 1.80 -1.11
C SER A 314 22.60 2.75 -1.05
N ILE A 315 21.42 2.26 -0.66
CA ILE A 315 20.23 3.09 -0.48
C ILE A 315 20.47 4.21 0.55
N ARG A 316 21.08 3.89 1.69
CA ARG A 316 21.40 4.92 2.71
C ARG A 316 22.43 5.93 2.22
N ARG A 317 23.45 5.46 1.49
CA ARG A 317 24.48 6.34 0.93
C ARG A 317 23.89 7.31 -0.09
N ASP A 318 22.98 6.83 -0.93
CA ASP A 318 22.41 7.59 -2.04
C ASP A 318 21.04 8.20 -1.68
N ALA A 319 20.74 8.35 -0.38
CA ALA A 319 19.43 8.80 0.13
C ALA A 319 18.95 10.12 -0.48
N GLY A 320 19.86 11.09 -0.69
CA GLY A 320 19.53 12.37 -1.32
C GLY A 320 19.11 12.27 -2.80
N VAL A 321 19.52 11.21 -3.51
CA VAL A 321 19.07 10.95 -4.90
C VAL A 321 17.65 10.38 -4.89
N TRP A 322 17.40 9.40 -4.02
CA TRP A 322 16.07 8.81 -3.84
C TRP A 322 15.05 9.85 -3.34
N GLU A 323 15.48 10.77 -2.48
CA GLU A 323 14.62 11.85 -2.00
C GLU A 323 14.30 12.87 -3.09
N ARG A 324 15.26 13.23 -3.96
CA ARG A 324 14.99 14.10 -5.12
C ARG A 324 14.02 13.46 -6.11
N LEU A 325 14.19 12.17 -6.41
CA LEU A 325 13.25 11.41 -7.23
C LEU A 325 11.83 11.43 -6.66
N ARG A 326 11.73 11.46 -5.33
CA ARG A 326 10.46 11.46 -4.61
C ARG A 326 9.67 12.76 -4.83
N THR A 327 10.37 13.90 -4.95
CA THR A 327 9.79 15.25 -5.03
C THR A 327 9.67 15.81 -6.45
N ASP A 328 10.35 15.21 -7.43
CA ASP A 328 10.34 15.68 -8.82
C ASP A 328 9.01 15.36 -9.54
N ASP A 329 8.54 16.24 -10.42
CA ASP A 329 7.25 16.08 -11.11
C ASP A 329 7.32 15.35 -12.46
N ARG A 330 8.49 14.84 -12.87
CA ARG A 330 8.66 14.13 -14.14
C ARG A 330 8.52 12.62 -14.03
N HIS A 331 8.26 11.95 -15.16
CA HIS A 331 8.43 10.49 -15.27
C HIS A 331 9.90 10.10 -15.01
N CYS A 332 10.15 8.91 -14.48
CA CYS A 332 11.49 8.46 -14.13
C CYS A 332 11.87 7.23 -14.93
N LEU A 333 12.98 7.31 -15.66
CA LEU A 333 13.66 6.20 -16.30
C LEU A 333 14.81 5.77 -15.39
N LEU A 334 14.64 4.68 -14.65
CA LEU A 334 15.67 4.17 -13.76
C LEU A 334 16.52 3.14 -14.50
N GLU A 335 17.77 3.48 -14.82
CA GLU A 335 18.68 2.65 -15.58
C GLU A 335 19.35 1.61 -14.68
N LEU A 336 19.02 0.34 -14.94
CA LEU A 336 19.39 -0.81 -14.14
C LEU A 336 20.38 -1.75 -14.85
N GLY A 337 20.89 -1.39 -16.03
CA GLY A 337 21.79 -2.22 -16.83
C GLY A 337 23.09 -2.61 -16.10
N ASN A 338 23.60 -1.72 -15.24
CA ASN A 338 24.82 -1.95 -14.47
C ASN A 338 24.56 -2.57 -13.08
N VAL A 339 23.30 -2.86 -12.73
CA VAL A 339 22.95 -3.42 -11.41
C VAL A 339 23.28 -4.90 -11.37
N LYS A 340 24.35 -5.22 -10.63
CA LYS A 340 24.85 -6.59 -10.46
C LYS A 340 24.18 -7.32 -9.30
N PHE A 341 23.62 -6.59 -8.35
CA PHE A 341 23.00 -7.14 -7.15
C PHE A 341 21.86 -6.25 -6.62
N ILE A 342 20.77 -6.89 -6.19
CA ILE A 342 19.65 -6.25 -5.51
C ILE A 342 19.15 -7.17 -4.40
N ASP A 343 18.92 -6.62 -3.20
CA ASP A 343 18.37 -7.36 -2.06
C ASP A 343 16.90 -7.02 -1.80
N SER A 344 16.37 -7.51 -0.68
CA SER A 344 15.00 -7.24 -0.24
C SER A 344 14.74 -5.76 0.05
N THR A 345 15.76 -5.00 0.42
CA THR A 345 15.67 -3.56 0.67
C THR A 345 15.60 -2.79 -0.64
N GLY A 346 16.45 -3.14 -1.61
CA GLY A 346 16.42 -2.54 -2.94
C GLY A 346 15.08 -2.74 -3.64
N VAL A 347 14.51 -3.96 -3.60
CA VAL A 347 13.17 -4.22 -4.14
C VAL A 347 12.11 -3.38 -3.43
N ALA A 348 12.14 -3.29 -2.09
CA ALA A 348 11.18 -2.48 -1.34
C ALA A 348 11.21 -1.00 -1.74
N VAL A 349 12.40 -0.44 -1.95
CA VAL A 349 12.58 0.94 -2.40
C VAL A 349 12.00 1.14 -3.80
N LEU A 350 12.24 0.21 -4.74
CA LEU A 350 11.65 0.28 -6.07
C LEU A 350 10.12 0.27 -6.02
N VAL A 351 9.52 -0.61 -5.21
CA VAL A 351 8.06 -0.69 -5.04
C VAL A 351 7.51 0.62 -4.46
N ARG A 352 8.17 1.17 -3.43
CA ARG A 352 7.77 2.45 -2.82
C ARG A 352 7.88 3.63 -3.78
N LEU A 353 8.93 3.65 -4.61
CA LEU A 353 9.12 4.67 -5.63
C LEU A 353 8.02 4.56 -6.70
N GLN A 354 7.78 3.37 -7.26
CA GLN A 354 6.72 3.11 -8.24
C GLN A 354 5.38 3.66 -7.75
N LYS A 355 4.98 3.23 -6.55
CA LYS A 355 3.73 3.64 -5.91
C LYS A 355 3.62 5.17 -5.81
N ARG A 356 4.67 5.82 -5.30
CA ARG A 356 4.66 7.27 -5.09
C ARG A 356 4.56 8.04 -6.41
N MET A 357 5.25 7.57 -7.44
CA MET A 357 5.17 8.16 -8.77
C MET A 357 3.76 7.98 -9.36
N CYS A 358 3.19 6.77 -9.29
CA CYS A 358 1.81 6.52 -9.75
C CYS A 358 0.78 7.38 -9.01
N ALA A 359 0.93 7.58 -7.69
CA ALA A 359 0.04 8.42 -6.91
C ALA A 359 0.06 9.91 -7.35
N ALA A 360 1.15 10.35 -7.97
CA ALA A 360 1.30 11.68 -8.54
C ALA A 360 0.99 11.72 -10.05
N GLY A 361 0.41 10.66 -10.63
CA GLY A 361 0.15 10.56 -12.08
C GLY A 361 1.40 10.34 -12.94
N ARG A 362 2.54 10.05 -12.30
CA ARG A 362 3.84 9.84 -12.96
C ARG A 362 4.10 8.35 -13.14
N GLN A 363 5.12 8.05 -13.95
CA GLN A 363 5.50 6.67 -14.29
C GLN A 363 6.96 6.45 -13.94
N LEU A 364 7.24 5.30 -13.33
CA LEU A 364 8.58 4.76 -13.18
C LEU A 364 8.73 3.63 -14.21
N ILE A 365 9.77 3.71 -15.03
CA ILE A 365 10.14 2.67 -15.98
C ILE A 365 11.52 2.15 -15.60
N LEU A 366 11.63 0.83 -15.46
CA LEU A 366 12.89 0.16 -15.22
C LEU A 366 13.58 -0.07 -16.56
N LEU A 367 14.65 0.69 -16.81
CA LEU A 367 15.38 0.68 -18.07
C LEU A 367 16.53 -0.34 -18.04
N ALA A 368 16.56 -1.21 -19.04
CA ALA A 368 17.52 -2.30 -19.23
C ALA A 368 17.80 -3.14 -17.97
N PRO A 369 16.79 -3.67 -17.24
CA PRO A 369 17.05 -4.44 -16.03
C PRO A 369 17.82 -5.72 -16.35
N GLY A 370 19.00 -5.86 -15.76
CA GLY A 370 19.82 -7.07 -15.87
C GLY A 370 19.20 -8.29 -15.20
N ALA A 371 19.79 -9.46 -15.42
CA ALA A 371 19.26 -10.74 -14.92
C ALA A 371 19.13 -10.81 -13.38
N ALA A 372 20.00 -10.12 -12.64
CA ALA A 372 19.91 -10.05 -11.18
C ALA A 372 18.62 -9.36 -10.73
N VAL A 373 18.29 -8.23 -11.34
CA VAL A 373 17.07 -7.47 -11.04
C VAL A 373 15.84 -8.26 -11.44
N ARG A 374 15.79 -8.78 -12.67
CA ARG A 374 14.62 -9.53 -13.17
C ARG A 374 14.31 -10.74 -12.29
N ARG A 375 15.33 -11.50 -11.88
CA ARG A 375 15.15 -12.64 -10.97
C ARG A 375 14.62 -12.22 -9.60
N ALA A 376 15.19 -11.18 -9.00
CA ALA A 376 14.72 -10.69 -7.70
C ALA A 376 13.26 -10.22 -7.73
N LEU A 377 12.87 -9.48 -8.79
CA LEU A 377 11.48 -9.05 -8.97
C LEU A 377 10.55 -10.24 -9.18
N ALA A 378 10.91 -11.18 -10.06
CA ALA A 378 10.14 -12.40 -10.35
C ALA A 378 9.94 -13.30 -9.12
N GLN A 379 11.00 -13.48 -8.31
CA GLN A 379 10.95 -14.30 -7.10
C GLN A 379 9.99 -13.72 -6.05
N MET A 380 9.97 -12.39 -5.94
CA MET A 380 9.03 -11.66 -5.09
C MET A 380 7.67 -11.42 -5.76
N ARG A 381 7.54 -11.85 -7.02
CA ARG A 381 6.37 -11.70 -7.88
C ARG A 381 5.97 -10.26 -8.14
N VAL A 382 6.87 -9.29 -8.03
CA VAL A 382 6.61 -7.84 -8.18
C VAL A 382 6.94 -7.29 -9.57
N GLU A 383 7.32 -8.13 -10.52
CA GLU A 383 7.60 -7.73 -11.90
C GLU A 383 6.38 -7.13 -12.61
N ASP A 384 5.16 -7.53 -12.23
CA ASP A 384 3.89 -7.10 -12.84
C ASP A 384 3.47 -5.68 -12.47
N ILE A 385 4.09 -5.07 -11.46
CA ILE A 385 3.84 -3.67 -11.08
C ILE A 385 4.82 -2.68 -11.71
N PHE A 386 5.84 -3.17 -12.42
CA PHE A 386 6.83 -2.33 -13.09
C PHE A 386 6.69 -2.42 -14.60
N GLU A 387 6.70 -1.26 -15.25
CA GLU A 387 6.98 -1.19 -16.68
C GLU A 387 8.48 -1.32 -16.90
N MET A 388 8.88 -2.17 -17.85
CA MET A 388 10.28 -2.41 -18.18
C MET A 388 10.53 -2.11 -19.65
N ALA A 389 11.61 -1.40 -19.94
CA ALA A 389 12.03 -1.10 -21.30
C ALA A 389 13.48 -1.52 -21.50
N THR A 390 13.84 -1.95 -22.70
CA THR A 390 15.22 -2.27 -23.10
C THR A 390 16.03 -1.00 -23.39
N ASP A 391 15.40 0.01 -23.97
CA ASP A 391 16.00 1.29 -24.29
C ASP A 391 15.05 2.48 -24.03
N VAL A 392 15.58 3.69 -24.24
CA VAL A 392 14.83 4.94 -24.00
C VAL A 392 13.69 5.12 -25.01
N ILE A 393 13.80 4.56 -26.21
CA ILE A 393 12.78 4.69 -27.27
C ILE A 393 11.55 3.88 -26.86
N GLU A 394 11.74 2.61 -26.49
CA GLU A 394 10.70 1.75 -25.95
C GLU A 394 10.06 2.36 -24.70
N ALA A 395 10.87 2.91 -23.78
CA ALA A 395 10.37 3.59 -22.60
C ALA A 395 9.44 4.77 -22.95
N ARG A 396 9.78 5.57 -23.97
CA ARG A 396 8.93 6.69 -24.41
C ARG A 396 7.61 6.21 -25.00
N GLU A 397 7.61 5.11 -25.74
CA GLU A 397 6.37 4.54 -26.28
C GLU A 397 5.47 3.98 -25.17
N LEU A 398 6.04 3.35 -24.14
CA LEU A 398 5.30 2.93 -22.95
C LEU A 398 4.66 4.12 -22.22
N ILE A 399 5.39 5.24 -22.04
CA ILE A 399 4.86 6.46 -21.43
C ILE A 399 3.68 7.02 -22.23
N LYS A 400 3.77 7.04 -23.57
CA LYS A 400 2.67 7.49 -24.43
C LYS A 400 1.46 6.56 -24.38
N ALA A 401 1.68 5.24 -24.36
CA ALA A 401 0.61 4.24 -24.34
C ALA A 401 -0.25 4.35 -23.07
N ARG A 402 0.39 4.16 -21.90
CA ARG A 402 0.40 5.19 -20.86
C ARG A 402 -0.73 6.21 -20.73
N GLU A 403 -0.37 7.42 -21.15
CA GLU A 403 -1.20 8.62 -21.19
C GLU A 403 -2.48 8.43 -22.01
N ARG A 404 -2.44 7.66 -23.12
CA ARG A 404 -3.64 7.36 -23.93
C ARG A 404 -4.67 6.53 -23.18
N GLU A 405 -4.24 5.50 -22.44
CA GLU A 405 -5.15 4.66 -21.64
C GLU A 405 -5.86 5.48 -20.55
N GLN A 406 -5.14 6.39 -19.90
CA GLN A 406 -5.71 7.26 -18.86
C GLN A 406 -6.74 8.25 -19.43
N SER A 407 -6.57 8.66 -20.69
CA SER A 407 -7.42 9.66 -21.34
C SER A 407 -8.75 9.10 -21.88
N ALA A 408 -8.86 7.79 -22.09
CA ALA A 408 -10.08 7.16 -22.61
C ALA A 408 -10.24 5.75 -22.04
N GLN A 409 -11.08 5.55 -21.03
CA GLN A 409 -11.24 4.21 -20.42
C GLN A 409 -12.36 3.38 -21.04
N VAL A 410 -13.31 4.04 -21.69
CA VAL A 410 -14.39 3.42 -22.44
C VAL A 410 -14.32 3.91 -23.87
N ILE A 411 -14.09 2.99 -24.82
CA ILE A 411 -14.06 3.29 -26.25
C ILE A 411 -15.34 2.75 -26.88
N ASN A 412 -16.08 3.64 -27.54
CA ASN A 412 -17.25 3.28 -28.32
C ASN A 412 -16.96 3.34 -29.82
N GLY A 413 -17.35 2.29 -30.55
CA GLY A 413 -17.46 2.31 -32.00
C GLY A 413 -18.91 2.11 -32.41
N ALA A 414 -19.40 2.90 -33.36
CA ALA A 414 -20.82 2.92 -33.79
C ALA A 414 -21.45 1.55 -34.15
N ARG A 415 -20.63 0.50 -34.41
CA ARG A 415 -21.06 -0.89 -34.66
C ARG A 415 -20.27 -1.94 -33.86
N ARG A 416 -19.48 -1.54 -32.86
CA ARG A 416 -18.55 -2.41 -32.11
C ARG A 416 -19.07 -2.71 -30.70
N PRO A 417 -18.53 -3.72 -29.99
CA PRO A 417 -18.71 -3.87 -28.56
C PRO A 417 -18.18 -2.64 -27.82
N LEU A 418 -18.72 -2.36 -26.63
CA LEU A 418 -18.19 -1.32 -25.75
C LEU A 418 -16.86 -1.82 -25.19
N ILE A 419 -15.75 -1.14 -25.44
CA ILE A 419 -14.43 -1.61 -25.00
C ILE A 419 -14.09 -0.90 -23.70
N TRP A 420 -13.83 -1.66 -22.64
CA TRP A 420 -13.14 -1.15 -21.45
C TRP A 420 -11.63 -1.40 -21.61
N GLN A 421 -10.81 -0.45 -21.18
CA GLN A 421 -9.36 -0.58 -21.27
C GLN A 421 -8.61 -0.06 -20.05
N GLY A 422 -7.37 -0.53 -19.89
CA GLY A 422 -6.49 -0.15 -18.79
C GLY A 422 -6.79 -0.93 -17.50
N GLU A 423 -6.78 -0.23 -16.37
CA GLU A 423 -7.14 -0.81 -15.06
C GLU A 423 -8.43 -0.20 -14.55
N ILE A 424 -9.33 -1.01 -14.02
CA ILE A 424 -10.61 -0.53 -13.47
C ILE A 424 -10.55 -0.69 -11.95
N THR A 425 -10.31 0.43 -11.25
CA THR A 425 -10.02 0.47 -9.82
C THR A 425 -10.88 1.48 -9.08
N ALA A 426 -10.77 1.55 -7.76
CA ALA A 426 -11.40 2.59 -6.94
C ALA A 426 -11.15 4.03 -7.42
N ALA A 427 -10.05 4.28 -8.16
CA ALA A 427 -9.70 5.61 -8.65
C ALA A 427 -10.58 6.09 -9.83
N ASN A 428 -11.08 5.18 -10.67
CA ASN A 428 -11.78 5.50 -11.91
C ASN A 428 -13.11 4.76 -12.09
N ALA A 429 -13.48 3.86 -11.18
CA ALA A 429 -14.70 3.07 -11.27
C ALA A 429 -15.98 3.88 -11.51
N GLU A 430 -16.13 5.06 -10.88
CA GLU A 430 -17.32 5.90 -11.11
C GLU A 430 -17.32 6.54 -12.50
N GLU A 431 -16.16 6.92 -13.02
CA GLU A 431 -16.05 7.47 -14.39
C GLU A 431 -16.42 6.41 -15.43
N VAL A 432 -15.83 5.20 -15.32
CA VAL A 432 -16.14 4.04 -16.16
C VAL A 432 -17.63 3.73 -16.11
N TRP A 433 -18.24 3.79 -14.91
CA TRP A 433 -19.67 3.62 -14.74
C TRP A 433 -20.48 4.69 -15.50
N LEU A 434 -20.15 5.98 -15.33
CA LEU A 434 -20.88 7.07 -15.96
C LEU A 434 -20.83 6.98 -17.49
N GLN A 435 -19.66 6.68 -18.04
CA GLN A 435 -19.46 6.47 -19.48
C GLN A 435 -20.26 5.25 -19.96
N THR A 436 -20.14 4.11 -19.28
CA THR A 436 -20.90 2.89 -19.62
C THR A 436 -22.41 3.12 -19.56
N ARG A 437 -22.89 3.84 -18.55
CA ARG A 437 -24.31 4.15 -18.38
C ARG A 437 -24.83 5.08 -19.49
N ALA A 438 -24.05 6.07 -19.88
CA ALA A 438 -24.41 6.98 -20.97
C ALA A 438 -24.62 6.19 -22.28
N GLU A 439 -23.75 5.23 -22.55
CA GLU A 439 -23.86 4.37 -23.73
C GLU A 439 -25.08 3.44 -23.70
N ILE A 440 -25.33 2.79 -22.57
CA ILE A 440 -26.54 1.98 -22.41
C ILE A 440 -27.80 2.82 -22.68
N ASN A 441 -27.83 4.07 -22.20
CA ASN A 441 -28.96 4.95 -22.42
C ASN A 441 -29.10 5.40 -23.88
N SER A 442 -28.00 5.69 -24.57
CA SER A 442 -28.02 6.24 -25.93
C SER A 442 -28.51 5.25 -27.00
N MET A 443 -28.28 3.94 -26.83
CA MET A 443 -28.64 2.93 -27.85
C MET A 443 -29.67 1.88 -27.41
N SER A 444 -30.24 2.01 -26.20
CA SER A 444 -31.24 1.08 -25.67
C SER A 444 -32.52 0.95 -26.51
N SER A 445 -32.84 1.92 -27.37
CA SER A 445 -34.04 1.89 -28.22
C SER A 445 -33.97 0.86 -29.36
N TRP A 446 -32.77 0.50 -29.84
CA TRP A 446 -32.58 -0.45 -30.96
C TRP A 446 -31.68 -1.64 -30.61
N ARG A 447 -30.81 -1.53 -29.60
CA ARG A 447 -29.87 -2.58 -29.21
C ARG A 447 -30.23 -3.17 -27.85
N LYS A 448 -30.84 -4.37 -27.86
CA LYS A 448 -31.26 -5.11 -26.65
C LYS A 448 -30.12 -5.87 -25.97
N GLN A 449 -29.00 -6.13 -26.65
CA GLN A 449 -27.85 -6.85 -26.10
C GLN A 449 -26.56 -6.05 -26.28
N TRP A 450 -25.86 -5.86 -25.17
CA TRP A 450 -24.58 -5.19 -25.06
C TRP A 450 -23.50 -6.17 -24.68
N VAL A 451 -22.39 -6.13 -25.40
CA VAL A 451 -21.16 -6.83 -25.04
C VAL A 451 -20.15 -5.78 -24.65
N VAL A 452 -19.64 -5.90 -23.42
CA VAL A 452 -18.50 -5.12 -22.93
C VAL A 452 -17.25 -5.98 -23.09
N ASP A 453 -16.35 -5.56 -23.97
CA ASP A 453 -15.08 -6.22 -24.21
C ASP A 453 -14.05 -5.79 -23.16
N LEU A 454 -13.51 -6.78 -22.44
CA LEU A 454 -12.51 -6.65 -21.39
C LEU A 454 -11.11 -7.07 -21.87
N SER A 455 -10.92 -7.32 -23.18
CA SER A 455 -9.63 -7.75 -23.76
C SER A 455 -8.49 -6.78 -23.50
N GLN A 456 -8.81 -5.49 -23.35
CA GLN A 456 -7.87 -4.42 -23.05
C GLN A 456 -7.83 -4.05 -21.56
N VAL A 457 -8.57 -4.76 -20.70
CA VAL A 457 -8.53 -4.59 -19.24
C VAL A 457 -7.45 -5.48 -18.65
N ARG A 458 -6.41 -4.84 -18.10
CA ARG A 458 -5.30 -5.53 -17.44
C ARG A 458 -5.63 -5.99 -16.03
N PHE A 459 -6.44 -5.21 -15.30
CA PHE A 459 -6.75 -5.47 -13.91
C PHE A 459 -8.10 -4.86 -13.51
N ILE A 460 -8.79 -5.54 -12.58
CA ILE A 460 -10.00 -5.06 -11.95
C ILE A 460 -9.92 -5.31 -10.45
N ASP A 461 -10.33 -4.33 -9.63
CA ASP A 461 -10.50 -4.52 -8.18
C ASP A 461 -11.98 -4.73 -7.81
N SER A 462 -12.26 -4.81 -6.50
CA SER A 462 -13.63 -4.90 -5.99
C SER A 462 -14.51 -3.71 -6.38
N SER A 463 -13.95 -2.52 -6.56
CA SER A 463 -14.70 -1.36 -7.04
C SER A 463 -15.12 -1.55 -8.50
N GLY A 464 -14.20 -2.01 -9.35
CA GLY A 464 -14.48 -2.32 -10.74
C GLY A 464 -15.49 -3.46 -10.92
N MET A 465 -15.40 -4.53 -10.11
CA MET A 465 -16.44 -5.57 -10.07
C MET A 465 -17.81 -4.99 -9.67
N GLY A 466 -17.82 -4.03 -8.75
CA GLY A 466 -19.01 -3.26 -8.40
C GLY A 466 -19.63 -2.55 -9.62
N VAL A 467 -18.82 -1.98 -10.51
CA VAL A 467 -19.29 -1.38 -11.77
C VAL A 467 -19.92 -2.43 -12.68
N MET A 468 -19.30 -3.61 -12.82
CA MET A 468 -19.86 -4.70 -13.64
C MET A 468 -21.24 -5.15 -13.13
N ILE A 469 -21.37 -5.34 -11.82
CA ILE A 469 -22.64 -5.70 -11.18
C ILE A 469 -23.68 -4.58 -11.40
N ARG A 470 -23.27 -3.32 -11.25
CA ARG A 470 -24.15 -2.15 -11.46
C ARG A 470 -24.66 -2.11 -12.90
N ALA A 471 -23.81 -2.40 -13.89
CA ALA A 471 -24.20 -2.50 -15.30
C ALA A 471 -25.22 -3.62 -15.55
N LYS A 472 -24.95 -4.84 -15.05
CA LYS A 472 -25.87 -5.98 -15.17
C LYS A 472 -27.22 -5.74 -14.50
N LYS A 473 -27.26 -5.02 -13.36
CA LYS A 473 -28.51 -4.67 -12.67
C LYS A 473 -29.26 -3.49 -13.30
N TYR A 474 -28.55 -2.57 -13.95
CA TYR A 474 -29.13 -1.37 -14.53
C TYR A 474 -29.73 -1.61 -15.92
N ALA A 475 -29.02 -2.34 -16.79
CA ALA A 475 -29.44 -2.54 -18.17
C ALA A 475 -30.86 -3.12 -18.32
N PRO A 476 -31.30 -4.11 -17.52
CA PRO A 476 -32.66 -4.66 -17.63
C PRO A 476 -33.75 -3.62 -17.36
N ARG A 477 -33.49 -2.62 -16.50
CA ARG A 477 -34.41 -1.51 -16.23
C ARG A 477 -34.59 -0.57 -17.43
N ARG A 478 -33.74 -0.70 -18.45
CA ARG A 478 -33.78 0.04 -19.73
C ARG A 478 -34.12 -0.88 -20.92
N GLY A 479 -34.58 -2.11 -20.67
CA GLY A 479 -34.91 -3.07 -21.74
C GLY A 479 -33.70 -3.66 -22.46
N ALA A 480 -32.51 -3.58 -21.84
CA ALA A 480 -31.26 -4.10 -22.40
C ALA A 480 -30.62 -5.16 -21.49
N CYS A 481 -29.75 -5.99 -22.05
CA CYS A 481 -28.91 -6.94 -21.32
C CYS A 481 -27.44 -6.63 -21.57
N VAL A 482 -26.58 -6.78 -20.55
CA VAL A 482 -25.12 -6.57 -20.64
C VAL A 482 -24.41 -7.87 -20.35
N ARG A 483 -23.53 -8.29 -21.26
CA ARG A 483 -22.58 -9.39 -21.12
C ARG A 483 -21.15 -8.86 -21.14
N PHE A 484 -20.26 -9.52 -20.41
CA PHE A 484 -18.84 -9.18 -20.38
C PHE A 484 -18.04 -10.30 -21.05
N ALA A 485 -17.13 -9.96 -21.96
CA ALA A 485 -16.33 -10.93 -22.71
C ALA A 485 -14.85 -10.52 -22.75
N GLY A 486 -13.97 -11.43 -23.17
CA GLY A 486 -12.55 -11.10 -23.39
C GLY A 486 -11.72 -10.91 -22.11
N ALA A 487 -12.23 -11.29 -20.94
CA ALA A 487 -11.51 -11.12 -19.67
C ALA A 487 -10.16 -11.86 -19.65
N SER A 488 -9.09 -11.11 -19.39
CA SER A 488 -7.73 -11.63 -19.21
C SER A 488 -7.64 -12.60 -18.01
N PRO A 489 -6.62 -13.49 -17.95
CA PRO A 489 -6.45 -14.41 -16.81
C PRO A 489 -6.35 -13.70 -15.45
N VAL A 490 -5.79 -12.49 -15.43
CA VAL A 490 -5.71 -11.65 -14.21
C VAL A 490 -7.09 -11.23 -13.76
N VAL A 491 -7.91 -10.70 -14.67
CA VAL A 491 -9.30 -10.30 -14.40
C VAL A 491 -10.13 -11.51 -13.94
N ARG A 492 -10.06 -12.64 -14.68
CA ARG A 492 -10.75 -13.89 -14.31
C ARG A 492 -10.40 -14.37 -12.91
N ASN A 493 -9.12 -14.31 -12.52
CA ASN A 493 -8.70 -14.72 -11.18
C ASN A 493 -9.39 -13.89 -10.08
N VAL A 494 -9.52 -12.58 -10.26
CA VAL A 494 -10.22 -11.71 -9.30
C VAL A 494 -11.72 -12.04 -9.24
N LEU A 495 -12.36 -12.26 -10.38
CA LEU A 495 -13.78 -12.65 -10.44
C LEU A 495 -14.03 -14.01 -9.76
N ARG A 496 -13.14 -14.98 -9.99
CA ARG A 496 -13.21 -16.33 -9.41
C ARG A 496 -13.07 -16.31 -7.88
N LEU A 497 -12.09 -15.57 -7.36
CA LEU A 497 -11.90 -15.42 -5.91
C LEU A 497 -13.11 -14.76 -5.24
N SER A 498 -13.80 -13.89 -5.96
CA SER A 498 -15.03 -13.25 -5.52
C SER A 498 -16.29 -14.09 -5.74
N LYS A 499 -16.16 -15.28 -6.36
CA LYS A 499 -17.26 -16.17 -6.76
C LYS A 499 -18.28 -15.50 -7.70
N LEU A 500 -17.82 -14.59 -8.53
CA LEU A 500 -18.64 -13.81 -9.47
C LEU A 500 -18.34 -14.12 -10.93
N GLU A 501 -17.36 -14.96 -11.23
CA GLU A 501 -16.96 -15.29 -12.61
C GLU A 501 -18.15 -15.77 -13.46
N SER A 502 -18.88 -16.79 -12.99
CA SER A 502 -20.06 -17.32 -13.69
C SER A 502 -21.17 -16.29 -13.83
N PHE A 503 -21.43 -15.51 -12.77
CA PHE A 503 -22.46 -14.47 -12.78
C PHE A 503 -22.12 -13.30 -13.71
N LEU A 504 -20.84 -12.96 -13.90
CA LEU A 504 -20.42 -11.77 -14.65
C LEU A 504 -20.05 -12.07 -16.09
N LEU A 505 -19.33 -13.16 -16.38
CA LEU A 505 -18.83 -13.46 -17.71
C LEU A 505 -19.83 -14.25 -18.57
N ASP A 506 -20.91 -14.79 -17.99
CA ASP A 506 -21.88 -15.65 -18.68
C ASP A 506 -21.17 -16.68 -19.58
N ASP A 507 -20.32 -17.53 -18.99
CA ASP A 507 -19.71 -18.64 -19.73
C ASP A 507 -20.82 -19.42 -20.43
N GLU A 508 -20.72 -19.56 -21.75
CA GLU A 508 -21.64 -20.37 -22.55
C GLU A 508 -21.62 -21.80 -21.99
N SER A 509 -22.68 -22.16 -21.27
CA SER A 509 -23.06 -23.55 -21.06
C SER A 509 -23.69 -24.11 -22.31
#